data_AF-A0A3C0Y992-F1
#
_entry.id   AF-A0A3C0Y992-F1
#
_cell.length_a   1.000
_cell.length_b   1.000
_cell.length_c   1.000
_cell.angle_alpha   90.00
_cell.angle_beta   90.00
_cell.angle_gamma   90.00
#
_symmetry.space_group_name_H-M   'P 1'
#
loop_
_entity.id
_entity.type
_entity.pdbx_description
1 polymer ?
#
loop_
_entity_poly.entity_id
_entity_poly.type
_entity_poly.pdbx_seq_one_letter_code
_entity_poly.pdbx_strand_id
1 'polypeptide(L)'
;GHHYSTTALVGGDAVLAAQYQDGSFATLYLSPKDYHRIHMPCEGRLTRMICVPGELFSVNPATARGVPGLFARNERVVCVFESARGPFVLILVGATIVGSMATVWHGVVNPPRGKAVREWRYPAESTPAIVLKQGDEMGRFLLGSTVVMLFPKGPLQFNPDWVPGRSVRLGEAMASDA
;
A
#
# COMPACT_ATOMS: atom_id res chain seq x y z
N GLY A 1 17.11 -13.19 1.94
CA GLY A 1 16.07 -12.16 1.83
C GLY A 1 16.60 -10.87 2.42
N HIS A 2 15.94 -9.74 2.15
CA HIS A 2 16.30 -8.45 2.75
C HIS A 2 15.17 -7.97 3.65
N HIS A 3 15.52 -7.54 4.87
CA HIS A 3 14.56 -6.96 5.80
C HIS A 3 14.57 -5.43 5.69
N TYR A 4 13.45 -4.81 6.01
CA TYR A 4 13.31 -3.37 6.21
C TYR A 4 12.27 -3.12 7.30
N SER A 5 12.37 -1.98 7.98
CA SER A 5 11.45 -1.65 9.07
C SER A 5 10.13 -1.06 8.55
N THR A 6 9.05 -1.34 9.26
CA THR A 6 7.76 -0.68 9.03
C THR A 6 7.88 0.83 9.16
N THR A 7 8.67 1.33 10.12
CA THR A 7 8.96 2.76 10.30
C THR A 7 9.52 3.38 9.03
N ALA A 8 10.53 2.74 8.42
CA ALA A 8 11.06 3.23 7.15
C ALA A 8 9.96 3.18 6.07
N LEU A 9 9.22 2.07 5.97
CA LEU A 9 8.15 1.90 4.97
C LEU A 9 7.05 2.95 5.07
N VAL A 10 6.65 3.39 6.27
CA VAL A 10 5.59 4.41 6.44
C VAL A 10 6.11 5.84 6.47
N GLY A 11 7.34 6.08 6.03
CA GLY A 11 7.91 7.43 5.87
C GLY A 11 8.54 8.01 7.13
N GLY A 12 8.98 7.17 8.07
CA GLY A 12 9.63 7.58 9.32
C GLY A 12 8.69 7.73 10.51
N ASP A 13 7.38 7.55 10.32
CA ASP A 13 6.38 7.64 11.39
C ASP A 13 6.41 6.40 12.30
N ALA A 14 7.15 6.48 13.39
CA ALA A 14 7.30 5.39 14.35
C ALA A 14 5.99 5.07 15.10
N VAL A 15 5.14 6.07 15.32
CA VAL A 15 3.86 5.89 16.03
C VAL A 15 2.88 5.13 15.15
N LEU A 16 2.80 5.47 13.86
CA LEU A 16 2.01 4.70 12.91
C LEU A 16 2.57 3.27 12.76
N ALA A 17 3.89 3.13 12.64
CA ALA A 17 4.52 1.83 12.46
C ALA A 17 4.27 0.86 13.63
N ALA A 18 4.26 1.36 14.87
CA ALA A 18 4.02 0.56 16.06
C ALA A 18 2.66 -0.16 16.06
N GLN A 19 1.65 0.40 15.37
CA GLN A 19 0.33 -0.23 15.25
C GLN A 19 0.35 -1.55 14.47
N TYR A 20 1.39 -1.77 13.66
CA TYR A 20 1.56 -2.94 12.80
C TYR A 20 2.72 -3.85 13.25
N GLN A 21 3.24 -3.61 14.46
CA GLN A 21 4.26 -4.49 15.04
C GLN A 21 3.66 -5.87 15.30
N ASP A 22 4.43 -6.92 14.95
CA ASP A 22 4.02 -8.33 15.02
C ASP A 22 2.69 -8.63 14.29
N GLY A 23 2.32 -7.76 13.35
CA GLY A 23 1.14 -7.89 12.52
C GLY A 23 1.37 -8.72 11.25
N SER A 24 0.40 -8.63 10.35
CA SER A 24 0.39 -9.36 9.08
C SER A 24 0.65 -8.41 7.92
N PHE A 25 1.36 -8.88 6.89
CA PHE A 25 1.59 -8.11 5.68
C PHE A 25 1.49 -8.98 4.42
N ALA A 26 1.15 -8.33 3.31
CA ALA A 26 1.21 -8.92 1.97
C ALA A 26 1.92 -7.95 1.02
N THR A 27 2.69 -8.48 0.08
CA THR A 27 3.35 -7.69 -0.97
C THR A 27 2.91 -8.21 -2.33
N LEU A 28 2.15 -7.38 -3.05
CA LEU A 28 1.54 -7.74 -4.33
C LEU A 28 2.30 -7.02 -5.44
N TYR A 29 3.00 -7.78 -6.27
CA TYR A 29 3.69 -7.26 -7.45
C TYR A 29 2.74 -7.28 -8.65
N LEU A 30 2.65 -6.15 -9.35
CA LEU A 30 1.90 -5.98 -10.59
C LEU A 30 2.91 -5.87 -11.73
N SER A 31 3.02 -6.94 -12.52
CA SER A 31 3.85 -6.94 -13.72
C SER A 31 3.22 -6.07 -14.81
N PRO A 32 3.98 -5.62 -15.83
CA PRO A 32 3.47 -4.71 -16.85
C PRO A 32 2.22 -5.18 -17.61
N LYS A 33 1.96 -6.49 -17.66
CA LYS A 33 0.79 -7.08 -18.30
C LYS A 33 -0.46 -7.15 -17.41
N ASP A 34 -0.30 -6.91 -16.11
CA ASP A 34 -1.38 -7.08 -15.13
C ASP A 34 -2.31 -5.86 -15.09
N TYR A 35 -3.39 -5.97 -14.32
CA TYR A 35 -4.35 -4.90 -14.11
C TYR A 35 -3.85 -3.93 -13.02
N HIS A 36 -3.57 -2.68 -13.39
CA HIS A 36 -2.87 -1.69 -12.55
C HIS A 36 -3.75 -0.80 -11.67
N ARG A 37 -5.00 -1.20 -11.44
CA ARG A 37 -5.88 -0.55 -10.47
C ARG A 37 -5.96 -1.39 -9.20
N ILE A 38 -6.05 -0.70 -8.09
CA ILE A 38 -5.99 -1.24 -6.75
C ILE A 38 -7.36 -1.05 -6.14
N HIS A 39 -7.84 -2.10 -5.49
CA HIS A 39 -9.17 -2.14 -4.92
C HIS A 39 -9.09 -2.37 -3.42
N MET A 40 -10.11 -1.88 -2.72
CA MET A 40 -10.22 -2.01 -1.28
C MET A 40 -10.42 -3.48 -0.87
N PRO A 41 -9.63 -4.01 0.08
CA PRO A 41 -9.77 -5.40 0.54
C PRO A 41 -11.01 -5.61 1.42
N CYS A 42 -11.47 -4.53 2.07
CA CYS A 42 -12.68 -4.46 2.89
C CYS A 42 -13.18 -3.01 2.89
N GLU A 43 -14.37 -2.77 3.43
CA GLU A 43 -14.83 -1.41 3.68
C GLU A 43 -13.85 -0.66 4.60
N GLY A 44 -13.51 0.58 4.25
CA GLY A 44 -12.62 1.40 5.06
C GLY A 44 -12.82 2.89 4.84
N ARG A 45 -12.67 3.65 5.93
CA ARG A 45 -12.62 5.11 5.92
C ARG A 45 -11.17 5.57 5.89
N LEU A 46 -10.83 6.40 4.91
CA LEU A 46 -9.49 6.99 4.82
C LEU A 46 -9.26 7.98 5.97
N THR A 47 -8.10 7.89 6.62
CA THR A 47 -7.72 8.79 7.72
C THR A 47 -6.47 9.59 7.41
N ARG A 48 -5.51 9.00 6.70
CA ARG A 48 -4.24 9.66 6.32
C ARG A 48 -3.77 9.20 4.95
N MET A 49 -3.16 10.11 4.21
CA MET A 49 -2.39 9.80 3.01
C MET A 49 -1.01 10.46 3.15
N ILE A 50 0.07 9.70 2.92
CA ILE A 50 1.44 10.18 3.07
C ILE A 50 2.20 9.88 1.79
N CYS A 51 2.63 10.91 1.07
CA CYS A 51 3.50 10.79 -0.08
C CYS A 51 4.96 10.88 0.39
N VAL A 52 5.67 9.78 0.30
CA VAL A 52 7.07 9.66 0.73
C VAL A 52 7.96 9.71 -0.51
N PRO A 53 8.83 10.72 -0.66
CA PRO A 53 9.78 10.79 -1.75
C PRO A 53 10.82 9.66 -1.63
N GLY A 54 11.36 9.24 -2.75
CA GLY A 54 12.35 8.18 -2.78
C GLY A 54 12.87 7.92 -4.19
N GLU A 55 13.65 6.86 -4.30
CA GLU A 55 14.19 6.37 -5.56
C GLU A 55 13.08 5.73 -6.42
N LEU A 56 13.40 5.37 -7.65
CA LEU A 56 12.50 4.62 -8.53
C LEU A 56 13.23 3.40 -9.08
N PHE A 57 13.71 2.54 -8.19
CA PHE A 57 14.27 1.25 -8.58
C PHE A 57 13.19 0.33 -9.14
N SER A 58 13.57 -0.63 -9.99
CA SER A 58 12.65 -1.65 -10.47
C SER A 58 12.18 -2.52 -9.32
N VAL A 59 10.90 -2.89 -9.33
CA VAL A 59 10.28 -3.78 -8.32
C VAL A 59 10.05 -5.19 -8.84
N ASN A 60 10.66 -5.54 -9.98
CA ASN A 60 10.58 -6.92 -10.48
C ASN A 60 11.19 -7.92 -9.46
N PRO A 61 10.78 -9.20 -9.51
CA PRO A 61 11.22 -10.18 -8.51
C PRO A 61 12.73 -10.34 -8.38
N ALA A 62 13.50 -10.15 -9.47
CA ALA A 62 14.96 -10.21 -9.43
C ALA A 62 15.56 -9.06 -8.63
N THR A 63 15.10 -7.83 -8.86
CA THR A 63 15.57 -6.62 -8.18
C THR A 63 15.13 -6.62 -6.71
N ALA A 64 13.89 -7.04 -6.42
CA ALA A 64 13.37 -7.17 -5.07
C ALA A 64 14.18 -8.12 -4.18
N ARG A 65 14.80 -9.15 -4.78
CA ARG A 65 15.69 -10.07 -4.07
C ARG A 65 17.09 -9.52 -3.82
N GLY A 66 17.55 -8.56 -4.62
CA GLY A 66 18.93 -8.07 -4.59
C GLY A 66 19.12 -6.68 -4.00
N VAL A 67 18.06 -5.86 -3.91
CA VAL A 67 18.14 -4.49 -3.40
C VAL A 67 17.65 -4.43 -1.95
N PRO A 68 18.53 -4.15 -0.97
CA PRO A 68 18.13 -3.99 0.42
C PRO A 68 17.12 -2.85 0.59
N GLY A 69 16.03 -3.14 1.30
CA GLY A 69 15.00 -2.17 1.64
C GLY A 69 14.31 -1.52 0.45
N LEU A 70 14.27 -2.19 -0.71
CA LEU A 70 13.73 -1.67 -1.97
C LEU A 70 12.43 -0.86 -1.79
N PHE A 71 11.42 -1.46 -1.15
CA PHE A 71 10.10 -0.84 -1.01
C PHE A 71 10.11 0.38 -0.06
N ALA A 72 11.01 0.41 0.93
CA ALA A 72 11.18 1.54 1.83
C ALA A 72 12.05 2.67 1.25
N ARG A 73 12.81 2.38 0.18
CA ARG A 73 13.65 3.34 -0.54
C ARG A 73 12.92 3.99 -1.72
N ASN A 74 11.99 3.27 -2.33
CA ASN A 74 11.26 3.80 -3.48
C ASN A 74 10.23 4.87 -3.08
N GLU A 75 9.98 5.81 -3.99
CA GLU A 75 8.86 6.74 -3.92
C GLU A 75 7.55 5.96 -3.73
N ARG A 76 6.70 6.40 -2.80
CA ARG A 76 5.47 5.67 -2.44
C ARG A 76 4.40 6.56 -1.85
N VAL A 77 3.17 6.09 -1.92
CA VAL A 77 2.00 6.71 -1.28
C VAL A 77 1.43 5.72 -0.27
N VAL A 78 1.43 6.11 1.00
CA VAL A 78 0.91 5.35 2.15
C VAL A 78 -0.50 5.84 2.42
N CYS A 79 -1.50 4.95 2.32
CA CYS A 79 -2.90 5.26 2.62
C CYS A 79 -3.34 4.48 3.86
N VAL A 80 -3.73 5.20 4.91
CA VAL A 80 -4.15 4.62 6.19
C VAL A 80 -5.67 4.66 6.27
N PHE A 81 -6.26 3.52 6.59
CA PHE A 81 -7.71 3.34 6.69
C PHE A 81 -8.09 2.80 8.06
N GLU A 82 -9.29 3.15 8.49
CA GLU A 82 -10.00 2.50 9.60
C GLU A 82 -11.15 1.66 9.04
N SER A 83 -11.37 0.49 9.63
CA SER A 83 -12.50 -0.39 9.29
C SER A 83 -13.09 -1.02 10.54
N ALA A 84 -14.26 -1.66 10.38
CA ALA A 84 -14.86 -2.50 11.43
C ALA A 84 -13.94 -3.65 11.88
N ARG A 85 -12.97 -4.07 11.04
CA ARG A 85 -12.00 -5.13 11.34
C ARG A 85 -10.66 -4.60 11.88
N GLY A 86 -10.60 -3.31 12.22
CA GLY A 86 -9.40 -2.62 12.67
C GLY A 86 -8.72 -1.78 11.57
N PRO A 87 -7.65 -1.05 11.92
CA PRO A 87 -6.92 -0.23 10.97
C PRO A 87 -6.13 -1.08 9.98
N PHE A 88 -5.90 -0.55 8.78
CA PHE A 88 -5.00 -1.16 7.81
C PHE A 88 -4.34 -0.11 6.92
N VAL A 89 -3.25 -0.50 6.26
CA VAL A 89 -2.52 0.37 5.34
C VAL A 89 -2.44 -0.27 3.96
N LEU A 90 -2.68 0.54 2.93
CA LEU A 90 -2.34 0.23 1.55
C LEU A 90 -1.23 1.17 1.09
N ILE A 91 -0.09 0.62 0.68
CA ILE A 91 1.09 1.36 0.28
C ILE A 91 1.34 1.12 -1.21
N LEU A 92 1.17 2.15 -2.01
CA LEU A 92 1.50 2.14 -3.42
C LEU A 92 2.98 2.45 -3.57
N VAL A 93 3.77 1.51 -4.09
CA VAL A 93 5.21 1.70 -4.30
C VAL A 93 5.48 1.87 -5.78
N GLY A 94 6.01 3.05 -6.13
CA GLY A 94 6.42 3.37 -7.49
C GLY A 94 7.67 2.60 -7.89
N ALA A 95 7.90 2.49 -9.21
CA ALA A 95 9.11 1.87 -9.75
C ALA A 95 9.61 2.62 -11.01
N THR A 96 10.76 2.20 -11.55
CA THR A 96 11.37 2.81 -12.74
C THR A 96 10.38 2.90 -13.90
N ILE A 97 10.28 4.04 -14.58
CA ILE A 97 9.35 4.31 -15.71
C ILE A 97 7.87 4.46 -15.25
N VAL A 98 7.53 3.98 -14.06
CA VAL A 98 6.16 3.70 -13.63
C VAL A 98 5.84 4.25 -12.23
N GLY A 99 6.42 5.41 -11.90
CA GLY A 99 6.35 5.98 -10.54
C GLY A 99 5.08 6.78 -10.23
N SER A 100 4.24 7.08 -11.22
CA SER A 100 3.09 7.98 -11.01
C SER A 100 1.90 7.23 -10.42
N MET A 101 1.39 7.74 -9.30
CA MET A 101 0.28 7.14 -8.55
C MET A 101 -0.89 8.11 -8.47
N ALA A 102 -2.10 7.57 -8.57
CA ALA A 102 -3.32 8.32 -8.40
C ALA A 102 -4.27 7.60 -7.45
N THR A 103 -5.03 8.36 -6.67
CA THR A 103 -6.12 7.84 -5.83
C THR A 103 -7.45 8.41 -6.31
N VAL A 104 -8.54 7.69 -6.04
CA VAL A 104 -9.87 8.12 -6.51
C VAL A 104 -10.34 9.43 -5.87
N TRP A 105 -9.79 9.79 -4.71
CA TRP A 105 -10.15 11.01 -3.98
C TRP A 105 -9.21 12.20 -4.21
N HIS A 106 -7.92 11.96 -4.50
CA HIS A 106 -6.93 13.03 -4.69
C HIS A 106 -6.59 13.27 -6.17
N GLY A 107 -6.94 12.33 -7.05
CA GLY A 107 -6.41 12.31 -8.41
C GLY A 107 -4.92 11.96 -8.39
N VAL A 108 -4.13 12.61 -9.25
CA VAL A 108 -2.69 12.36 -9.37
C VAL A 108 -1.97 12.90 -8.12
N VAL A 109 -1.33 12.02 -7.36
CA VAL A 109 -0.55 12.39 -6.17
C VAL A 109 0.86 12.84 -6.57
N ASN A 110 1.43 12.17 -7.57
CA ASN A 110 2.71 12.47 -8.18
C ASN A 110 2.67 12.08 -9.67
N PRO A 111 3.17 12.93 -10.59
CA PRO A 111 3.81 14.25 -10.41
C PRO A 111 2.86 15.40 -10.00
N PRO A 112 3.39 16.54 -9.52
CA PRO A 112 4.82 16.87 -9.35
C PRO A 112 5.46 16.09 -8.19
N ARG A 113 6.74 15.72 -8.35
CA ARG A 113 7.53 15.02 -7.33
C ARG A 113 8.21 16.04 -6.42
N GLY A 114 8.04 15.87 -5.12
CA GLY A 114 8.68 16.70 -4.09
C GLY A 114 9.91 16.02 -3.49
N LYS A 115 10.71 16.77 -2.72
CA LYS A 115 11.84 16.24 -1.93
C LYS A 115 11.50 15.98 -0.46
N ALA A 116 10.36 16.49 0.00
CA ALA A 116 9.89 16.34 1.37
C ALA A 116 8.70 15.38 1.43
N VAL A 117 8.55 14.71 2.57
CA VAL A 117 7.32 13.96 2.90
C VAL A 117 6.15 14.94 2.91
N ARG A 118 5.06 14.58 2.22
CA ARG A 118 3.79 15.33 2.24
C ARG A 118 2.73 14.47 2.89
N GLU A 119 1.95 15.05 3.78
CA GLU A 119 0.86 14.36 4.48
C GLU A 119 -0.44 15.10 4.30
N TRP A 120 -1.51 14.35 4.06
CA TRP A 120 -2.90 14.79 4.10
C TRP A 120 -3.63 14.01 5.19
N ARG A 121 -4.39 14.74 6.01
CA ARG A 121 -5.24 14.15 7.05
C ARG A 121 -6.71 14.30 6.65
N TYR A 122 -7.46 13.24 6.88
CA TYR A 122 -8.87 13.12 6.54
C TYR A 122 -9.65 12.86 7.83
N PRO A 123 -9.96 13.92 8.60
CA PRO A 123 -10.68 13.78 9.87
C PRO A 123 -12.09 13.23 9.63
N ALA A 124 -12.66 12.55 10.62
CA ALA A 124 -13.99 11.92 10.51
C ALA A 124 -15.09 12.97 10.24
N GLU A 125 -14.87 14.20 10.69
CA GLU A 125 -15.75 15.35 10.56
C GLU A 125 -15.64 16.04 9.19
N SER A 126 -14.74 15.59 8.31
CA SER A 126 -14.68 16.12 6.94
C SER A 126 -15.94 15.73 6.16
N THR A 127 -16.52 16.68 5.42
CA THR A 127 -17.72 16.46 4.60
C THR A 127 -17.40 16.63 3.11
N PRO A 128 -17.57 15.59 2.28
CA PRO A 128 -17.87 14.20 2.65
C PRO A 128 -16.63 13.47 3.20
N ALA A 129 -16.84 12.58 4.18
CA ALA A 129 -15.82 11.64 4.61
C ALA A 129 -15.54 10.65 3.47
N ILE A 130 -14.26 10.29 3.26
CA ILE A 130 -13.88 9.36 2.20
C ILE A 130 -14.00 7.93 2.75
N VAL A 131 -15.11 7.28 2.41
CA VAL A 131 -15.41 5.88 2.73
C VAL A 131 -15.52 5.09 1.44
N LEU A 132 -14.78 3.99 1.35
CA LEU A 132 -14.77 3.09 0.20
C LEU A 132 -15.19 1.69 0.64
N LYS A 133 -16.10 1.06 -0.12
CA LYS A 133 -16.58 -0.30 0.15
C LYS A 133 -15.56 -1.33 -0.31
N GLN A 134 -15.72 -2.57 0.17
CA GLN A 134 -14.96 -3.69 -0.36
C GLN A 134 -15.12 -3.79 -1.88
N GLY A 135 -14.00 -3.92 -2.60
CA GLY A 135 -13.99 -4.00 -4.05
C GLY A 135 -14.04 -2.65 -4.77
N ASP A 136 -14.29 -1.52 -4.08
CA ASP A 136 -14.18 -0.20 -4.69
C ASP A 136 -12.73 0.07 -5.11
N GLU A 137 -12.53 0.75 -6.24
CA GLU A 137 -11.21 1.23 -6.63
C GLU A 137 -10.73 2.30 -5.65
N MET A 138 -9.52 2.14 -5.12
CA MET A 138 -8.90 3.12 -4.22
C MET A 138 -7.83 3.95 -4.92
N GLY A 139 -7.13 3.34 -5.88
CA GLY A 139 -6.05 4.00 -6.58
C GLY A 139 -5.55 3.17 -7.74
N ARG A 140 -4.58 3.72 -8.46
CA ARG A 140 -4.01 3.09 -9.64
C ARG A 140 -2.59 3.56 -9.85
N PHE A 141 -1.86 2.74 -10.59
CA PHE A 141 -0.59 3.12 -11.19
C PHE A 141 -0.84 3.43 -12.66
N LEU A 142 -0.12 4.40 -13.22
CA LEU A 142 -0.30 4.74 -14.63
C LEU A 142 0.36 3.69 -15.56
N LEU A 143 1.43 3.04 -15.11
CA LEU A 143 2.02 1.78 -15.62
C LEU A 143 2.58 1.01 -14.39
N GLY A 144 2.91 -0.29 -14.46
CA GLY A 144 3.72 -1.14 -13.53
C GLY A 144 3.86 -0.81 -12.03
N SER A 145 3.75 -1.76 -11.07
CA SER A 145 4.04 -1.42 -9.65
C SER A 145 4.05 -2.53 -8.59
N THR A 146 4.11 -2.15 -7.30
CA THR A 146 3.89 -3.01 -6.13
C THR A 146 2.95 -2.36 -5.11
N VAL A 147 2.09 -3.16 -4.49
CA VAL A 147 1.28 -2.77 -3.34
C VAL A 147 1.76 -3.53 -2.10
N VAL A 148 2.08 -2.81 -1.03
CA VAL A 148 2.33 -3.42 0.28
C VAL A 148 1.15 -3.15 1.19
N MET A 149 0.65 -4.21 1.83
CA MET A 149 -0.48 -4.14 2.75
C MET A 149 0.03 -4.39 4.17
N LEU A 150 -0.44 -3.62 5.15
CA LEU A 150 -0.14 -3.83 6.56
C LEU A 150 -1.44 -3.97 7.35
N PHE A 151 -1.47 -4.96 8.23
CA PHE A 151 -2.56 -5.23 9.15
C PHE A 151 -1.97 -5.40 10.57
N PRO A 152 -2.65 -4.91 11.62
CA PRO A 152 -2.22 -5.07 12.99
C PRO A 152 -2.19 -6.55 13.38
N LYS A 153 -1.52 -6.86 14.48
CA LYS A 153 -1.64 -8.18 15.11
C LYS A 153 -3.10 -8.44 15.46
N GLY A 154 -3.65 -9.56 15.03
CA GLY A 154 -5.06 -9.84 15.19
C GLY A 154 -5.47 -11.19 14.61
N PRO A 155 -6.79 -11.45 14.53
CA PRO A 155 -7.32 -12.73 14.07
C PRO A 155 -7.23 -12.92 12.55
N LEU A 156 -6.72 -11.94 11.81
CA LEU A 156 -6.62 -12.01 10.36
C LEU A 156 -5.69 -13.16 9.96
N GLN A 157 -6.26 -14.13 9.26
CA GLN A 157 -5.53 -15.24 8.66
C GLN A 157 -5.57 -15.08 7.15
N PHE A 158 -4.40 -14.91 6.54
CA PHE A 158 -4.32 -14.95 5.08
C PHE A 158 -4.75 -16.32 4.57
N ASN A 159 -5.39 -16.32 3.41
CA ASN A 159 -5.69 -17.53 2.67
C ASN A 159 -4.39 -18.37 2.54
N PRO A 160 -4.38 -19.65 2.95
CA PRO A 160 -3.18 -20.48 2.89
C PRO A 160 -2.64 -20.66 1.47
N ASP A 161 -3.48 -20.47 0.44
CA ASP A 161 -3.05 -20.50 -0.96
C ASP A 161 -2.32 -19.22 -1.38
N TRP A 162 -2.33 -18.15 -0.59
CA TRP A 162 -1.58 -16.91 -0.86
C TRP A 162 -0.12 -17.07 -0.47
N VAL A 163 0.60 -17.87 -1.25
CA VAL A 163 2.04 -18.13 -1.08
C VAL A 163 2.90 -17.25 -2.02
N PRO A 164 4.14 -16.92 -1.63
CA PRO A 164 5.04 -16.13 -2.46
C PRO A 164 5.22 -16.70 -3.88
N GLY A 165 5.10 -15.83 -4.88
CA GLY A 165 5.28 -16.19 -6.30
C GLY A 165 4.02 -16.68 -7.01
N ARG A 166 2.94 -16.95 -6.28
CA ARG A 166 1.64 -17.28 -6.89
C ARG A 166 0.98 -16.04 -7.48
N SER A 167 0.33 -16.19 -8.63
CA SER A 167 -0.57 -15.16 -9.18
C SER A 167 -1.88 -15.12 -8.41
N VAL A 168 -2.35 -13.93 -8.10
CA VAL A 168 -3.65 -13.67 -7.45
C VAL A 168 -4.62 -13.01 -8.44
N ARG A 169 -5.93 -13.11 -8.18
CA ARG A 169 -6.97 -12.47 -9.01
C ARG A 169 -7.74 -11.41 -8.22
N LEU A 170 -8.21 -10.38 -8.93
CA LEU A 170 -9.15 -9.42 -8.35
C LEU A 170 -10.44 -10.15 -7.92
N GLY A 171 -10.88 -9.89 -6.69
CA GLY A 171 -12.04 -10.55 -6.09
C GLY A 171 -11.74 -11.91 -5.45
N GLU A 172 -10.51 -12.42 -5.56
CA GLU A 172 -10.10 -13.61 -4.82
C GLU A 172 -10.07 -13.32 -3.31
N ALA A 173 -10.58 -14.28 -2.52
CA ALA A 173 -10.55 -14.18 -1.07
C ALA A 173 -9.10 -14.14 -0.57
N MET A 174 -8.72 -13.00 0.01
CA MET A 174 -7.38 -12.74 0.53
C MET A 174 -7.19 -13.30 1.94
N ALA A 175 -8.18 -13.15 2.81
CA ALA A 175 -8.10 -13.49 4.22
C ALA A 175 -9.48 -13.71 4.82
N SER A 176 -9.56 -14.50 5.87
CA SER A 176 -10.74 -14.64 6.72
C SER A 176 -10.46 -14.11 8.12
N ASP A 177 -11.52 -13.81 8.86
CA ASP A 177 -11.42 -13.79 10.32
C ASP A 177 -11.32 -15.25 10.78
N ALA A 178 -10.40 -15.53 11.70
CA ALA A 178 -10.24 -16.86 12.33
C ALA A 178 -11.53 -17.31 13.02
#